data_AF-A0A5R9FQ35-F1
#
_entry.id   AF-A0A5R9FQ35-F1
#
_cell.length_a   1.000
_cell.length_b   1.000
_cell.length_c   1.000
_cell.angle_alpha   90.00
_cell.angle_beta   90.00
_cell.angle_gamma   90.00
#
_symmetry.space_group_name_H-M   'P 1'
#
loop_
_entity.id
_entity.type
_entity.pdbx_description
1 polymer ?
#
loop_
_entity_poly.entity_id
_entity_poly.type
_entity_poly.pdbx_seq_one_letter_code
_entity_poly.pdbx_strand_id
1 'polypeptide(L)'
;MGASMLTATIAFPAESTEPPNFDRGRQLLEEITDASLFTFDEPEAELEELLPDLDGESDLVDENGEVLIEYARRAGLVIINNLEEALDSRETNFLTVANYRLYISGGPSSGGTPTDATKAIWDAYKLPESVLLAMGFIRDYEQPLSRANSRGASTPPTDTDVVDAIALGLGTSPEWPGTDTLKWIAEAIGKVRDEPGNAEPIEHLKRWSERYGFDPLSSKFLSAYIDEEIGKVGEEESED
;
A
#
# COMPACT_ATOMS: atom_id res chain seq x y z
N MET A 1 -4.39 9.86 -33.17
CA MET A 1 -3.56 9.99 -31.97
C MET A 1 -4.48 9.75 -30.79
N GLY A 2 -4.25 8.69 -30.01
CA GLY A 2 -5.03 8.40 -28.81
C GLY A 2 -4.44 9.16 -27.62
N ALA A 3 -5.28 9.79 -26.81
CA ALA A 3 -4.85 10.34 -25.54
C ALA A 3 -4.75 9.19 -24.53
N SER A 4 -3.55 8.89 -24.05
CA SER A 4 -3.33 8.06 -22.87
C SER A 4 -3.39 8.96 -21.63
N MET A 5 -4.09 8.53 -20.59
CA MET A 5 -4.06 9.21 -19.30
C MET A 5 -2.97 8.56 -18.46
N LEU A 6 -1.87 9.28 -18.22
CA LEU A 6 -0.85 8.87 -17.28
C LEU A 6 -1.33 9.22 -15.88
N THR A 7 -1.40 8.22 -14.99
CA THR A 7 -1.82 8.40 -13.60
C THR A 7 -0.74 7.83 -12.69
N ALA A 8 -0.36 8.59 -11.67
CA ALA A 8 0.55 8.15 -10.63
C ALA A 8 -0.18 8.12 -9.28
N THR A 9 0.13 7.12 -8.45
CA THR A 9 -0.45 6.99 -7.12
C THR A 9 0.58 6.66 -6.06
N ILE A 10 0.38 7.18 -4.85
CA ILE A 10 1.15 6.81 -3.66
C ILE A 10 0.23 6.77 -2.43
N ALA A 11 0.41 5.75 -1.60
CA ALA A 11 -0.49 5.47 -0.50
C ALA A 11 0.05 5.97 0.84
N PHE A 12 -0.86 6.48 1.65
CA PHE A 12 -0.59 6.92 3.03
C PHE A 12 -1.71 6.43 3.96
N PRO A 13 -1.45 6.12 5.24
CA PRO A 13 -2.50 5.66 6.17
C PRO A 13 -3.60 6.72 6.37
N ALA A 14 -4.86 6.37 6.11
CA ALA A 14 -5.99 7.30 6.22
C ALA A 14 -6.27 7.74 7.67
N GLU A 15 -6.01 6.85 8.64
CA GLU A 15 -6.20 7.11 10.07
C GLU A 15 -5.07 7.95 10.69
N SER A 16 -3.98 8.21 9.95
CA SER A 16 -2.89 9.02 10.48
C SER A 16 -3.36 10.43 10.77
N THR A 17 -3.22 10.84 12.04
CA THR A 17 -3.47 12.22 12.49
C THR A 17 -2.34 13.17 12.13
N GLU A 18 -1.18 12.62 11.73
CA GLU A 18 0.00 13.37 11.32
C GLU A 18 0.16 13.30 9.79
N PRO A 19 0.60 14.40 9.13
CA PRO A 19 0.92 14.39 7.71
C PRO A 19 2.17 13.53 7.42
N PRO A 20 2.46 13.23 6.14
CA PRO A 20 3.72 12.59 5.76
C PRO A 20 4.93 13.32 6.35
N ASN A 21 5.90 12.55 6.87
CA ASN A 21 7.06 13.09 7.59
C ASN A 21 8.29 13.18 6.68
N PHE A 22 8.29 14.16 5.78
CA PHE A 22 9.38 14.36 4.82
C PHE A 22 10.73 14.60 5.50
N ASP A 23 10.76 15.31 6.64
CA ASP A 23 11.98 15.55 7.41
C ASP A 23 12.60 14.25 7.94
N ARG A 24 11.77 13.29 8.37
CA ARG A 24 12.26 11.97 8.78
C ARG A 24 12.83 11.19 7.60
N GLY A 25 12.22 11.32 6.41
CA GLY A 25 12.76 10.79 5.16
C GLY A 25 14.15 11.36 4.84
N ARG A 26 14.31 12.68 4.90
CA ARG A 26 15.60 13.37 4.67
C ARG A 26 16.68 12.90 5.64
N GLN A 27 16.37 12.81 6.93
CA GLN A 27 17.30 12.28 7.94
C GLN A 27 17.76 10.86 7.62
N LEU A 28 16.83 9.96 7.30
CA LEU A 28 17.18 8.57 7.01
C LEU A 28 17.96 8.44 5.70
N LEU A 29 17.66 9.28 4.70
CA LEU A 29 18.38 9.33 3.44
C LEU A 29 19.87 9.65 3.64
N GLU A 30 20.21 10.55 4.57
CA GLU A 30 21.61 10.88 4.91
C GLU A 30 22.38 9.67 5.46
N GLU A 31 21.68 8.78 6.18
CA GLU A 31 22.22 7.56 6.79
C GLU A 31 22.42 6.41 5.79
N ILE A 32 21.85 6.49 4.58
CA ILE A 32 22.03 5.45 3.55
C ILE A 32 23.46 5.48 3.03
N THR A 33 24.12 4.32 3.08
CA THR A 33 25.50 4.13 2.60
C THR A 33 25.61 3.28 1.34
N ASP A 34 24.52 2.60 0.97
CA ASP A 34 24.48 1.66 -0.15
C ASP A 34 23.60 2.23 -1.27
N ALA A 35 24.22 2.55 -2.40
CA ALA A 35 23.55 3.15 -3.56
C ALA A 35 22.65 2.13 -4.29
N SER A 36 22.89 0.82 -4.14
CA SER A 36 22.08 -0.22 -4.79
C SER A 36 20.65 -0.32 -4.23
N LEU A 37 20.38 0.33 -3.10
CA LEU A 37 19.04 0.43 -2.52
C LEU A 37 18.12 1.38 -3.29
N PHE A 38 18.68 2.23 -4.15
CA PHE A 38 17.94 3.07 -5.07
C PHE A 38 17.61 2.30 -6.34
N THR A 39 16.43 2.52 -6.90
CA THR A 39 15.98 1.79 -8.10
C THR A 39 15.89 2.72 -9.30
N PHE A 40 17.03 3.32 -9.68
CA PHE A 40 17.16 4.07 -10.94
C PHE A 40 17.25 3.07 -12.10
N ASP A 41 16.41 3.22 -13.12
CA ASP A 41 16.36 2.31 -14.28
C ASP A 41 17.43 2.70 -15.31
N GLU A 42 17.61 4.00 -15.53
CA GLU A 42 18.64 4.60 -16.39
C GLU A 42 19.45 5.62 -15.58
N PRO A 43 20.38 5.18 -14.71
CA PRO A 43 20.96 6.05 -13.69
C PRO A 43 21.61 7.32 -14.22
N GLU A 44 22.36 7.26 -15.33
CA GLU A 44 22.99 8.45 -15.91
C GLU A 44 21.95 9.49 -16.37
N ALA A 45 20.95 9.06 -17.14
CA ALA A 45 19.92 9.94 -17.68
C ALA A 45 19.02 10.51 -16.57
N GLU A 46 18.65 9.68 -15.60
CA GLU A 46 17.81 10.09 -14.48
C GLU A 46 18.54 11.03 -13.52
N LEU A 47 19.84 10.81 -13.26
CA LEU A 47 20.64 11.70 -12.42
C LEU A 47 20.92 13.03 -13.12
N GLU A 48 21.18 13.03 -14.43
CA GLU A 48 21.32 14.27 -15.20
C GLU A 48 20.04 15.12 -15.14
N GLU A 49 18.87 14.47 -15.19
CA GLU A 49 17.58 15.15 -15.08
C GLU A 49 17.29 15.66 -13.66
N LEU A 50 17.62 14.89 -12.63
CA LEU A 50 17.38 15.26 -11.23
C LEU A 50 18.40 16.26 -10.69
N LEU A 51 19.62 16.28 -11.23
CA LEU A 51 20.75 17.08 -10.76
C LEU A 51 21.34 17.91 -11.92
N PRO A 52 20.58 18.86 -12.48
CA PRO A 52 20.98 19.64 -13.65
C PRO A 52 22.17 20.58 -13.37
N ASP A 53 22.53 20.77 -12.10
CA ASP A 53 23.68 21.57 -11.68
C ASP A 53 25.03 20.84 -11.82
N LEU A 54 25.02 19.57 -12.20
CA LEU A 54 26.23 18.75 -12.35
C LEU A 54 26.99 18.95 -13.67
N ASP A 55 26.57 19.87 -14.54
CA ASP A 55 27.21 20.33 -15.80
C ASP A 55 28.55 19.63 -16.14
N GLY A 56 28.48 18.42 -16.69
CA GLY A 56 29.62 17.69 -17.27
C GLY A 56 30.59 17.00 -16.30
N GLU A 57 30.29 16.86 -15.01
CA GLU A 57 31.08 15.98 -14.12
C GLU A 57 30.90 14.52 -14.55
N SER A 58 31.98 13.96 -15.09
CA SER A 58 31.95 12.74 -15.91
C SER A 58 31.94 11.43 -15.12
N ASP A 59 31.78 11.47 -13.79
CA ASP A 59 31.97 10.33 -12.89
C ASP A 59 30.76 10.16 -11.95
N LEU A 60 29.52 10.18 -12.47
CA LEU A 60 28.29 9.87 -11.70
C LEU A 60 28.27 8.43 -11.17
N VAL A 61 29.03 7.58 -11.84
CA VAL A 61 29.17 6.16 -11.57
C VAL A 61 30.63 5.83 -11.26
N ASP A 62 30.83 4.76 -10.50
CA ASP A 62 32.15 4.23 -10.19
C ASP A 62 32.77 3.47 -11.38
N GLU A 63 33.95 2.88 -11.17
CA GLU A 63 34.66 2.07 -12.16
C GLU A 63 33.90 0.81 -12.64
N ASN A 64 32.85 0.41 -11.92
CA ASN A 64 31.99 -0.72 -12.25
C ASN A 64 30.66 -0.29 -12.90
N GLY A 65 30.42 1.03 -13.05
CA GLY A 65 29.17 1.57 -13.55
C GLY A 65 28.06 1.69 -12.49
N GLU A 66 28.40 1.56 -11.20
CA GLU A 66 27.46 1.73 -10.09
C GLU A 66 27.38 3.20 -9.68
N VAL A 67 26.18 3.72 -9.41
CA VAL A 67 25.98 5.10 -8.97
C VAL A 67 26.74 5.37 -7.67
N LEU A 68 27.48 6.48 -7.63
CA LEU A 68 28.11 6.90 -6.38
C LEU A 68 27.05 7.35 -5.37
N ILE A 69 27.18 6.88 -4.13
CA ILE A 69 26.22 7.16 -3.05
C ILE A 69 25.97 8.65 -2.78
N GLU A 70 26.96 9.51 -3.06
CA GLU A 70 26.78 10.96 -2.96
C GLU A 70 25.69 11.46 -3.93
N TYR A 71 25.78 11.08 -5.21
CA TYR A 71 24.81 11.50 -6.22
C TYR A 71 23.45 10.82 -6.01
N ALA A 72 23.42 9.55 -5.61
CA ALA A 72 22.18 8.87 -5.24
C ALA A 72 21.43 9.60 -4.10
N ARG A 73 22.14 10.02 -3.05
CA ARG A 73 21.53 10.79 -1.94
C ARG A 73 21.11 12.19 -2.37
N ARG A 74 21.90 12.89 -3.20
CA ARG A 74 21.50 14.21 -3.74
C ARG A 74 20.23 14.09 -4.59
N ALA A 75 20.16 13.12 -5.48
CA ALA A 75 18.97 12.83 -6.28
C ALA A 75 17.79 12.44 -5.39
N GLY A 76 18.01 11.58 -4.39
CA GLY A 76 17.00 11.23 -3.40
C GLY A 76 16.43 12.45 -2.66
N LEU A 77 17.26 13.45 -2.34
CA LEU A 77 16.80 14.68 -1.70
C LEU A 77 15.91 15.49 -2.64
N VAL A 78 16.27 15.59 -3.91
CA VAL A 78 15.44 16.25 -4.94
C VAL A 78 14.11 15.52 -5.09
N ILE A 79 14.11 14.18 -5.13
CA ILE A 79 12.88 13.38 -5.19
C ILE A 79 11.96 13.65 -4.00
N ILE A 80 12.50 13.68 -2.77
CA ILE A 80 11.71 13.97 -1.56
C ILE A 80 11.09 15.37 -1.65
N ASN A 81 11.86 16.37 -2.07
CA ASN A 81 11.37 17.75 -2.19
C ASN A 81 10.29 17.87 -3.26
N ASN A 82 10.49 17.27 -4.43
CA ASN A 82 9.51 17.27 -5.51
C ASN A 82 8.22 16.55 -5.10
N LEU A 83 8.32 15.46 -4.33
CA LEU A 83 7.15 14.77 -3.79
C LEU A 83 6.38 15.65 -2.79
N GLU A 84 7.07 16.32 -1.88
CA GLU A 84 6.45 17.24 -0.92
C GLU A 84 5.68 18.36 -1.64
N GLU A 85 6.32 19.00 -2.62
CA GLU A 85 5.68 20.02 -3.46
C GLU A 85 4.50 19.46 -4.26
N ALA A 86 4.64 18.26 -4.83
CA ALA A 86 3.59 17.61 -5.59
C ALA A 86 2.35 17.34 -4.74
N LEU A 87 2.52 16.89 -3.49
CA LEU A 87 1.38 16.60 -2.59
C LEU A 87 0.68 17.87 -2.08
N ASP A 88 1.36 19.03 -2.05
CA ASP A 88 0.75 20.33 -1.72
C ASP A 88 0.20 21.06 -2.96
N SER A 89 0.50 20.55 -4.17
CA SER A 89 0.06 21.14 -5.43
C SER A 89 -1.43 20.90 -5.72
N ARG A 90 -2.00 21.70 -6.64
CA ARG A 90 -3.36 21.49 -7.17
C ARG A 90 -3.45 20.34 -8.18
N GLU A 91 -2.33 19.77 -8.59
CA GLU A 91 -2.27 18.65 -9.55
C GLU A 91 -2.50 17.30 -8.89
N THR A 92 -2.30 17.23 -7.57
CA THR A 92 -2.54 16.04 -6.76
C THR A 92 -3.89 16.16 -6.05
N ASN A 93 -4.71 15.13 -6.17
CA ASN A 93 -5.90 14.95 -5.36
C ASN A 93 -5.74 13.70 -4.49
N PHE A 94 -6.63 13.47 -3.54
CA PHE A 94 -6.64 12.23 -2.79
C PHE A 94 -8.03 11.63 -2.70
N LEU A 95 -8.07 10.30 -2.61
CA LEU A 95 -9.28 9.56 -2.27
C LEU A 95 -8.98 8.60 -1.13
N THR A 96 -9.98 8.37 -0.28
CA THR A 96 -9.85 7.44 0.84
C THR A 96 -10.51 6.11 0.49
N VAL A 97 -9.74 5.03 0.42
CA VAL A 97 -10.22 3.68 0.09
C VAL A 97 -9.47 2.67 0.95
N ALA A 98 -10.19 1.71 1.55
CA ALA A 98 -9.60 0.62 2.33
C ALA A 98 -8.55 1.09 3.38
N ASN A 99 -8.87 2.14 4.13
CA ASN A 99 -8.00 2.78 5.13
C ASN A 99 -6.70 3.41 4.57
N TYR A 100 -6.59 3.58 3.25
CA TYR A 100 -5.57 4.39 2.60
C TYR A 100 -6.11 5.75 2.19
N ARG A 101 -5.32 6.80 2.41
CA ARG A 101 -5.37 8.04 1.62
C ARG A 101 -4.46 7.83 0.42
N LEU A 102 -5.07 7.57 -0.74
CA LEU A 102 -4.36 7.45 -2.01
C LEU A 102 -4.21 8.83 -2.62
N TYR A 103 -2.98 9.33 -2.69
CA TYR A 103 -2.65 10.52 -3.46
C TYR A 103 -2.57 10.13 -4.94
N ILE A 104 -3.23 10.91 -5.79
CA ILE A 104 -3.38 10.63 -7.21
C ILE A 104 -3.10 11.90 -7.98
N SER A 105 -2.20 11.81 -8.94
CA SER A 105 -1.97 12.83 -9.95
C SER A 105 -2.20 12.21 -11.33
N GLY A 106 -2.81 12.97 -12.23
CA GLY A 106 -2.99 12.57 -13.62
C GLY A 106 -3.45 13.72 -14.49
N GLY A 107 -3.03 13.72 -15.75
CA GLY A 107 -3.34 14.79 -16.70
C GLY A 107 -3.47 14.26 -18.14
N PRO A 108 -4.21 14.96 -19.01
CA PRO A 108 -4.26 14.60 -20.42
C PRO A 108 -2.89 14.84 -21.06
N SER A 109 -2.15 13.77 -21.36
CA SER A 109 -0.89 13.90 -22.09
C SER A 109 -1.18 14.13 -23.57
N SER A 110 -1.34 15.39 -23.98
CA SER A 110 -1.32 15.76 -25.40
C SER A 110 0.13 15.80 -25.90
N GLY A 111 0.82 14.67 -25.94
CA GLY A 111 2.17 14.59 -26.52
C GLY A 111 3.25 13.81 -25.76
N GLY A 112 2.93 13.14 -24.65
CA GLY A 112 3.82 12.12 -24.08
C GLY A 112 4.61 12.48 -22.83
N THR A 113 4.46 13.69 -22.27
CA THR A 113 5.13 14.07 -21.01
C THR A 113 4.15 14.02 -19.83
N PRO A 114 4.48 13.34 -18.71
CA PRO A 114 3.69 13.40 -17.48
C PRO A 114 3.68 14.82 -16.90
N THR A 115 2.73 15.13 -16.02
CA THR A 115 2.79 16.36 -15.21
C THR A 115 3.91 16.24 -14.17
N ASP A 116 4.37 17.38 -13.64
CA ASP A 116 5.43 17.41 -12.62
C ASP A 116 5.02 16.60 -11.38
N ALA A 117 3.77 16.72 -10.93
CA ALA A 117 3.27 15.93 -9.80
C ALA A 117 3.20 14.42 -10.10
N THR A 118 2.82 14.05 -11.33
CA THR A 118 2.79 12.64 -11.76
C THR A 118 4.19 12.06 -11.75
N LYS A 119 5.16 12.82 -12.28
CA LYS A 119 6.57 12.42 -12.29
C LYS A 119 7.13 12.29 -10.87
N ALA A 120 6.88 13.27 -10.00
CA ALA A 120 7.35 13.25 -8.62
C ALA A 120 6.84 12.02 -7.84
N ILE A 121 5.58 11.61 -8.04
CA ILE A 121 5.02 10.41 -7.42
C ILE A 121 5.71 9.14 -7.94
N TRP A 122 6.02 9.05 -9.24
CA TRP A 122 6.76 7.90 -9.79
C TRP A 122 8.21 7.87 -9.32
N ASP A 123 8.89 9.02 -9.33
CA ASP A 123 10.27 9.13 -8.87
C ASP A 123 10.41 8.76 -7.39
N ALA A 124 9.38 8.99 -6.57
CA ALA A 124 9.36 8.55 -5.17
C ALA A 124 9.62 7.04 -5.02
N TYR A 125 9.18 6.22 -5.98
CA TYR A 125 9.43 4.77 -5.97
C TYR A 125 10.89 4.41 -6.25
N LYS A 126 11.75 5.36 -6.63
CA LYS A 126 13.19 5.15 -6.81
C LYS A 126 13.97 5.27 -5.50
N LEU A 127 13.35 5.82 -4.46
CA LEU A 127 13.93 5.91 -3.12
C LEU A 127 14.02 4.52 -2.47
N PRO A 128 14.99 4.31 -1.55
CA PRO A 128 15.01 3.14 -0.69
C PRO A 128 13.69 2.99 0.06
N GLU A 129 13.21 1.75 0.18
CA GLU A 129 11.95 1.45 0.86
C GLU A 129 11.91 1.99 2.29
N SER A 130 13.04 1.90 3.00
CA SER A 130 13.18 2.43 4.36
C SER A 130 12.91 3.94 4.44
N VAL A 131 13.32 4.71 3.43
CA VAL A 131 13.10 6.16 3.33
C VAL A 131 11.63 6.49 3.07
N LEU A 132 10.96 5.76 2.17
CA LEU A 132 9.51 5.91 1.94
C LEU A 132 8.70 5.59 3.19
N LEU A 133 9.00 4.47 3.86
CA LEU A 133 8.35 4.06 5.10
C LEU A 133 8.59 5.06 6.23
N ALA A 134 9.77 5.68 6.29
CA ALA A 134 10.10 6.71 7.26
C ALA A 134 9.28 7.99 7.07
N MET A 135 8.89 8.31 5.83
CA MET A 135 7.93 9.38 5.52
C MET A 135 6.47 8.96 5.75
N GLY A 136 6.22 7.66 5.94
CA GLY A 136 4.89 7.07 6.19
C GLY A 136 4.17 6.58 4.93
N PHE A 137 4.84 6.55 3.77
CA PHE A 137 4.26 6.06 2.52
C PHE A 137 4.34 4.54 2.40
N ILE A 138 3.41 3.98 1.63
CA ILE A 138 3.27 2.54 1.42
C ILE A 138 3.43 2.26 -0.06
N ARG A 139 4.45 1.46 -0.39
CA ARG A 139 4.87 1.17 -1.77
C ARG A 139 3.90 0.22 -2.47
N ASP A 140 3.40 -0.78 -1.74
CA ASP A 140 2.46 -1.77 -2.26
C ASP A 140 1.08 -1.56 -1.62
N TYR A 141 0.22 -0.80 -2.30
CA TYR A 141 -1.18 -0.61 -1.91
C TYR A 141 -2.08 -1.75 -2.40
N GLU A 142 -1.56 -2.70 -3.20
CA GLU A 142 -2.29 -3.91 -3.61
C GLU A 142 -2.32 -4.95 -2.49
N GLN A 143 -1.38 -4.86 -1.54
CA GLN A 143 -1.44 -5.59 -0.28
C GLN A 143 -2.34 -4.87 0.74
N PRO A 144 -3.26 -5.59 1.41
CA PRO A 144 -4.10 -4.98 2.44
C PRO A 144 -3.23 -4.44 3.58
N LEU A 145 -3.56 -3.24 4.08
CA LEU A 145 -2.96 -2.71 5.29
C LEU A 145 -3.11 -3.74 6.40
N SER A 146 -2.00 -4.27 6.87
CA SER A 146 -1.93 -4.40 8.31
C SER A 146 -1.52 -3.05 8.88
N ARG A 147 -2.09 -2.66 10.03
CA ARG A 147 -1.63 -1.55 10.89
C ARG A 147 -0.11 -1.54 11.06
N ALA A 148 0.59 -2.65 10.81
CA ALA A 148 2.06 -2.73 10.72
C ALA A 148 2.69 -1.87 9.61
N ASN A 149 2.04 -1.69 8.46
CA ASN A 149 2.60 -0.91 7.34
C ASN A 149 2.61 0.61 7.62
N SER A 150 1.88 1.07 8.65
CA SER A 150 1.73 2.50 9.00
C SER A 150 2.80 3.04 9.96
N ARG A 151 3.64 2.17 10.52
CA ARG A 151 4.70 2.56 11.46
C ARG A 151 5.89 1.68 11.11
N GLY A 152 6.96 2.24 10.55
CA GLY A 152 8.21 1.57 10.14
C GLY A 152 8.89 0.72 11.22
N ALA A 153 8.21 -0.31 11.69
CA ALA A 153 8.57 -1.24 12.72
C ALA A 153 7.82 -2.54 12.41
N SER A 154 8.51 -3.66 12.58
CA SER A 154 8.03 -5.04 12.51
C SER A 154 6.90 -5.31 13.53
N THR A 155 5.81 -4.56 13.44
CA THR A 155 4.64 -4.70 14.29
C THR A 155 3.87 -5.89 13.75
N PRO A 156 3.53 -6.89 14.56
CA PRO A 156 2.72 -8.00 14.08
C PRO A 156 1.36 -7.50 13.56
N PRO A 157 0.77 -8.12 12.53
CA PRO A 157 -0.59 -7.82 12.11
C PRO A 157 -1.56 -7.98 13.30
N THR A 158 -2.62 -7.18 13.31
CA THR A 158 -3.69 -7.26 14.32
C THR A 158 -4.90 -8.02 13.78
N ASP A 159 -5.79 -8.47 14.66
CA ASP A 159 -7.05 -9.09 14.27
C ASP A 159 -7.86 -8.22 13.28
N THR A 160 -7.90 -6.90 13.49
CA THR A 160 -8.61 -5.95 12.61
C THR A 160 -8.02 -5.95 11.19
N ASP A 161 -6.70 -5.97 11.08
CA ASP A 161 -5.99 -5.96 9.81
C ASP A 161 -6.31 -7.16 8.94
N VAL A 162 -6.37 -8.32 9.58
CA VAL A 162 -6.70 -9.57 8.91
C VAL A 162 -8.16 -9.58 8.48
N VAL A 163 -9.07 -9.06 9.30
CA VAL A 163 -10.49 -8.94 8.93
C VAL A 163 -10.69 -7.98 7.77
N ASP A 164 -10.01 -6.83 7.76
CA ASP A 164 -10.08 -5.86 6.66
C ASP A 164 -9.49 -6.45 5.37
N ALA A 165 -8.37 -7.17 5.47
CA ALA A 165 -7.77 -7.89 4.35
C ALA A 165 -8.72 -8.93 3.74
N ILE A 166 -9.36 -9.74 4.59
CA ILE A 166 -10.38 -10.70 4.18
C ILE A 166 -11.53 -9.96 3.50
N ALA A 167 -12.14 -8.98 4.17
CA ALA A 167 -13.27 -8.22 3.64
C ALA A 167 -12.97 -7.59 2.27
N LEU A 168 -11.77 -7.04 2.07
CA LEU A 168 -11.33 -6.52 0.78
C LEU A 168 -11.25 -7.62 -0.28
N GLY A 169 -10.57 -8.73 0.00
CA GLY A 169 -10.47 -9.86 -0.94
C GLY A 169 -11.82 -10.48 -1.28
N LEU A 170 -12.73 -10.55 -0.31
CA LEU A 170 -14.12 -10.97 -0.53
C LEU A 170 -14.87 -9.94 -1.40
N GLY A 171 -14.69 -8.65 -1.15
CA GLY A 171 -15.44 -7.58 -1.82
C GLY A 171 -14.98 -7.25 -3.25
N THR A 172 -13.74 -7.59 -3.61
CA THR A 172 -13.13 -7.19 -4.90
C THR A 172 -12.87 -8.34 -5.86
N SER A 173 -12.95 -9.61 -5.42
CA SER A 173 -12.70 -10.75 -6.31
C SER A 173 -13.91 -11.01 -7.22
N PRO A 174 -13.75 -10.93 -8.55
CA PRO A 174 -14.84 -11.15 -9.51
C PRO A 174 -15.29 -12.62 -9.56
N GLU A 175 -14.40 -13.55 -9.17
CA GLU A 175 -14.67 -14.97 -9.09
C GLU A 175 -14.05 -15.56 -7.81
N TRP A 176 -14.65 -16.65 -7.34
CA TRP A 176 -14.37 -17.23 -6.04
C TRP A 176 -13.92 -18.69 -6.17
N PRO A 177 -12.60 -18.95 -6.21
CA PRO A 177 -12.07 -20.31 -6.24
C PRO A 177 -12.21 -20.94 -4.85
N GLY A 178 -13.41 -21.45 -4.54
CA GLY A 178 -13.87 -21.91 -3.22
C GLY A 178 -12.78 -22.37 -2.25
N THR A 179 -12.14 -23.52 -2.51
CA THR A 179 -11.16 -24.12 -1.58
C THR A 179 -9.89 -23.28 -1.38
N ASP A 180 -9.40 -22.62 -2.43
CA ASP A 180 -8.18 -21.81 -2.37
C ASP A 180 -8.42 -20.51 -1.61
N THR A 181 -9.61 -19.89 -1.77
CA THR A 181 -10.00 -18.72 -0.99
C THR A 181 -10.16 -19.07 0.49
N LEU A 182 -10.79 -20.21 0.81
CA LEU A 182 -10.94 -20.65 2.19
C LEU A 182 -9.59 -20.94 2.86
N LYS A 183 -8.65 -21.53 2.11
CA LYS A 183 -7.28 -21.74 2.57
C LYS A 183 -6.56 -20.41 2.83
N TRP A 184 -6.67 -19.46 1.91
CA TRP A 184 -6.11 -18.12 2.07
C TRP A 184 -6.67 -17.39 3.30
N ILE A 185 -8.00 -17.44 3.53
CA ILE A 185 -8.64 -16.87 4.72
C ILE A 185 -8.08 -17.51 5.99
N ALA A 186 -7.97 -18.85 6.03
CA ALA A 186 -7.46 -19.58 7.18
C ALA A 186 -5.99 -19.22 7.48
N GLU A 187 -5.16 -19.10 6.44
CA GLU A 187 -3.76 -18.65 6.54
C GLU A 187 -3.67 -17.21 7.04
N ALA A 188 -4.53 -16.31 6.58
CA ALA A 188 -4.58 -14.92 7.03
C ALA A 188 -4.94 -14.83 8.52
N ILE A 189 -5.97 -15.55 8.98
CA ILE A 189 -6.35 -15.63 10.40
C ILE A 189 -5.22 -16.25 11.23
N GLY A 190 -4.53 -17.25 10.68
CA GLY A 190 -3.37 -17.91 11.30
C GLY A 190 -2.18 -16.98 11.59
N LYS A 191 -2.11 -15.80 10.98
CA LYS A 191 -1.05 -14.80 11.27
C LYS A 191 -1.24 -14.07 12.59
N VAL A 192 -2.48 -14.00 13.09
CA VAL A 192 -2.86 -13.19 14.26
C VAL A 192 -3.51 -14.01 15.36
N ARG A 193 -3.95 -15.23 15.03
CA ARG A 193 -4.49 -16.21 15.96
C ARG A 193 -3.76 -17.51 15.76
N ASP A 194 -3.42 -18.16 16.87
CA ASP A 194 -2.75 -19.48 16.85
C ASP A 194 -3.56 -20.55 16.09
N GLU A 195 -4.86 -20.32 15.88
CA GLU A 195 -5.82 -21.23 15.27
C GLU A 195 -6.77 -20.41 14.38
N PRO A 196 -7.03 -20.74 13.09
CA PRO A 196 -7.14 -22.08 12.50
C PRO A 196 -6.03 -22.50 11.51
N GLY A 197 -5.02 -21.67 11.27
CA GLY A 197 -3.96 -21.97 10.28
C GLY A 197 -2.95 -23.04 10.70
N ASN A 198 -2.73 -23.22 12.01
CA ASN A 198 -1.68 -24.10 12.57
C ASN A 198 -2.23 -25.33 13.33
N ALA A 199 -3.53 -25.58 13.28
CA ALA A 199 -4.18 -26.69 13.99
C ALA A 199 -5.01 -27.55 13.04
N GLU A 200 -5.00 -28.86 13.26
CA GLU A 200 -5.89 -29.77 12.54
C GLU A 200 -7.37 -29.39 12.79
N PRO A 201 -8.18 -29.14 11.74
CA PRO A 201 -9.53 -28.59 11.89
C PRO A 201 -10.44 -29.38 12.84
N ILE A 202 -10.34 -30.71 12.80
CA ILE A 202 -11.13 -31.62 13.64
C ILE A 202 -10.73 -31.49 15.12
N GLU A 203 -9.43 -31.34 15.39
CA GLU A 203 -8.92 -31.21 16.76
C GLU A 203 -9.25 -29.83 17.35
N HIS A 204 -9.19 -28.79 16.53
CA HIS A 204 -9.60 -27.44 16.93
C HIS A 204 -11.10 -27.38 17.25
N LEU A 205 -11.95 -27.93 16.38
CA LEU A 205 -13.41 -28.01 16.60
C LEU A 205 -13.75 -28.73 17.91
N LYS A 206 -13.08 -29.85 18.17
CA LYS A 206 -13.28 -30.62 19.40
C LYS A 206 -12.88 -29.80 20.63
N ARG A 207 -11.68 -29.20 20.63
CA ARG A 207 -11.20 -28.36 21.75
C ARG A 207 -12.10 -27.14 21.99
N TRP A 208 -12.56 -26.48 20.93
CA TRP A 208 -13.48 -25.36 21.02
C TRP A 208 -14.82 -25.77 21.65
N SER A 209 -15.40 -26.85 21.15
CA SER A 209 -16.70 -27.35 21.62
C SER A 209 -16.63 -27.81 23.09
N GLU A 210 -15.53 -28.46 23.48
CA GLU A 210 -15.26 -28.86 24.87
C GLU A 210 -15.06 -27.64 25.79
N ARG A 211 -14.39 -26.59 25.30
CA ARG A 211 -14.09 -25.39 26.09
C ARG A 211 -15.31 -24.48 26.30
N TYR A 212 -16.13 -24.29 25.28
CA TYR A 212 -17.22 -23.31 25.31
C TYR A 212 -18.62 -23.93 25.42
N GLY A 213 -18.71 -25.27 25.36
CA GLY A 213 -19.96 -26.00 25.59
C GLY A 213 -21.01 -25.85 24.48
N PHE A 214 -20.61 -25.40 23.28
CA PHE A 214 -21.48 -25.33 22.11
C PHE A 214 -20.72 -25.66 20.82
N ASP A 215 -21.46 -26.15 19.82
CA ASP A 215 -20.93 -26.49 18.49
C ASP A 215 -20.96 -25.24 17.58
N PRO A 216 -19.79 -24.70 17.16
CA PRO A 216 -19.72 -23.53 16.29
C PRO A 216 -20.20 -23.81 14.86
N LEU A 217 -20.33 -25.08 14.46
CA LEU A 217 -20.93 -25.48 13.18
C LEU A 217 -22.46 -25.59 13.26
N SER A 218 -23.04 -25.42 14.46
CA SER A 218 -24.50 -25.38 14.59
C SER A 218 -25.04 -24.14 13.89
N SER A 219 -26.11 -24.32 13.10
CA SER A 219 -26.74 -23.24 12.33
C SER A 219 -27.07 -22.03 13.20
N LYS A 220 -27.51 -22.23 14.44
CA LYS A 220 -27.89 -21.17 15.38
C LYS A 220 -26.76 -20.19 15.69
N PHE A 221 -25.50 -20.62 15.70
CA PHE A 221 -24.37 -19.75 15.99
C PHE A 221 -24.08 -18.83 14.80
N LEU A 222 -23.96 -19.40 13.60
CA LEU A 222 -23.69 -18.61 12.38
C LEU A 222 -24.88 -17.71 12.01
N SER A 223 -26.12 -18.17 12.20
CA SER A 223 -27.33 -17.37 11.98
C SER A 223 -27.34 -16.08 12.80
N ALA A 224 -26.80 -16.08 14.02
CA ALA A 224 -26.74 -14.88 14.87
C ALA A 224 -25.88 -13.76 14.27
N TYR A 225 -25.01 -14.06 13.31
CA TYR A 225 -24.16 -13.10 12.62
C TYR A 225 -24.59 -12.82 11.17
N ILE A 226 -25.61 -13.53 10.66
CA ILE A 226 -26.11 -13.41 9.28
C ILE A 226 -27.54 -12.82 9.23
N ASP A 227 -28.34 -12.98 10.30
CA ASP A 227 -29.72 -12.46 10.37
C ASP A 227 -29.81 -11.01 10.88
N GLU A 228 -29.31 -10.05 10.08
CA GLU A 228 -29.89 -8.70 10.02
C GLU A 228 -30.54 -8.50 8.64
N GLU A 229 -31.83 -8.83 8.57
CA GLU A 229 -32.83 -8.47 7.54
C GLU A 229 -32.37 -8.36 6.07
N ILE A 230 -32.20 -9.49 5.40
CA ILE A 230 -32.53 -9.59 3.97
C ILE A 230 -33.98 -10.09 3.86
N GLY A 231 -34.96 -9.18 3.98
CA GLY A 231 -36.32 -9.42 3.48
C GLY A 231 -37.48 -8.89 4.34
N LYS A 232 -37.96 -7.69 3.97
CA LYS A 232 -39.37 -7.19 3.94
C LYS A 232 -39.23 -5.70 3.53
N VAL A 233 -39.66 -5.21 2.38
CA VAL A 233 -41.02 -5.17 1.85
C VAL A 233 -40.94 -4.99 0.33
N GLY A 234 -41.39 -5.99 -0.42
CA GLY A 234 -42.14 -5.76 -1.65
C GLY A 234 -43.61 -6.05 -1.33
N GLU A 235 -44.52 -5.37 -2.03
CA GLU A 235 -46.00 -5.42 -1.94
C GLU A 235 -46.65 -4.39 -0.99
N GLU A 236 -46.85 -3.18 -1.52
CA GLU A 236 -48.15 -2.52 -1.43
C GLU A 236 -48.61 -2.18 -2.86
N GLU A 237 -49.20 -3.16 -3.54
CA GLU A 237 -50.34 -2.88 -4.39
C GLU A 237 -51.51 -2.55 -3.45
N SER A 238 -52.01 -1.32 -3.50
CA SER A 238 -53.38 -1.03 -3.09
C SER A 238 -54.00 -0.12 -4.14
N GLU A 239 -54.95 -0.71 -4.85
CA GLU A 239 -55.97 -0.05 -5.65
C GLU A 239 -56.66 1.06 -4.84
N ASP A 240 -56.86 2.21 -5.48
CA ASP A 240 -58.08 3.01 -5.43
C ASP A 240 -58.28 3.70 -6.79
#